data_AF-A0A382KME4-F1
#
_entry.id   AF-A0A382KME4-F1
#
_cell.length_a   1.000
_cell.length_b   1.000
_cell.length_c   1.000
_cell.angle_alpha   90.00
_cell.angle_beta   90.00
_cell.angle_gamma   90.00
#
_symmetry.space_group_name_H-M   'P 1'
#
loop_
_entity.id
_entity.type
_entity.pdbx_description
1 polymer ?
#
loop_
_entity_poly.entity_id
_entity_poly.type
_entity_poly.pdbx_seq_one_letter_code
_entity_poly.pdbx_strand_id
1 'polypeptide(L)'
;MTNRPRPDSTRADMVTAGSNVIQNFQLRKQNRLQEQSLEQQTMQTELNAQQLAMQSQQLAMQSQQLAMEQDRERKRLDIIERRKLLIKFESLCDRASAVFSEYPEYSTMMMENARDFFQNSGLSADYFEEIADMERSNNIFSRITEISAEFRTKLDNSQTITLSSMREFLNSEDYLLQEHTGLCQDVEQMHTSEDRANELLTHKEKLDTLHQEKSAVFRSVLWKRTKWSFALLLIGMVIVSGGGSAGVFGECLEYDEDEVCQTYENNTLFNAALFSAGILLIPLFLLPWWAVYAFYQSLEFRREWAPFEQEFAPIQSLRLRVISNEDRYQMLSQQFQTSSSIEAIELRNELKNWINDLSPKAHEINLNV
;
A
#
# COMPACT_ATOMS: atom_id res chain seq x y z
N MET A 1 -74.21 71.68 19.18
CA MET A 1 -73.76 72.97 19.77
C MET A 1 -72.33 72.79 20.25
N THR A 2 -71.53 73.87 20.19
CA THR A 2 -70.09 74.05 20.50
C THR A 2 -69.05 73.62 19.45
N ASN A 3 -68.53 74.65 18.76
CA ASN A 3 -67.11 75.01 18.60
C ASN A 3 -66.07 73.92 18.32
N ARG A 4 -65.43 74.00 17.15
CA ARG A 4 -63.98 74.24 17.00
C ARG A 4 -63.64 74.54 15.52
N PRO A 5 -62.85 75.58 15.23
CA PRO A 5 -62.35 75.83 13.88
C PRO A 5 -61.32 74.74 13.50
N ARG A 6 -61.39 74.26 12.24
CA ARG A 6 -60.35 73.43 11.63
C ARG A 6 -59.06 74.27 11.53
N PRO A 7 -57.93 73.82 12.09
CA PRO A 7 -56.64 74.38 11.70
C PRO A 7 -56.28 73.84 10.33
N ASP A 8 -55.93 74.76 9.43
CA ASP A 8 -55.43 74.49 8.09
C ASP A 8 -54.20 73.54 8.15
N SER A 9 -54.42 72.32 7.69
CA SER A 9 -53.42 71.23 7.65
C SER A 9 -52.33 71.44 6.59
N THR A 10 -52.44 72.49 5.77
CA THR A 10 -51.52 72.78 4.65
C THR A 10 -50.10 73.11 5.10
N ARG A 11 -49.89 73.59 6.33
CA ARG A 11 -48.55 73.87 6.85
C ARG A 11 -47.82 72.61 7.34
N ALA A 12 -48.53 71.68 7.96
CA ALA A 12 -47.96 70.41 8.41
C ALA A 12 -47.58 69.52 7.23
N ASP A 13 -48.40 69.53 6.17
CA ASP A 13 -48.09 68.79 4.94
C ASP A 13 -46.91 69.41 4.15
N MET A 14 -46.75 70.75 4.13
CA MET A 14 -45.57 71.38 3.50
C MET A 14 -44.27 71.18 4.27
N VAL A 15 -44.30 71.13 5.61
CA VAL A 15 -43.09 70.83 6.41
C VAL A 15 -42.69 69.37 6.27
N THR A 16 -43.66 68.45 6.20
CA THR A 16 -43.39 67.02 5.93
C THR A 16 -42.93 66.77 4.49
N ALA A 17 -43.52 67.46 3.50
CA ALA A 17 -43.07 67.41 2.12
C ALA A 17 -41.68 68.04 1.92
N GLY A 18 -41.38 69.16 2.57
CA GLY A 18 -40.05 69.78 2.55
C GLY A 18 -38.97 68.91 3.22
N SER A 19 -39.30 68.27 4.34
CA SER A 19 -38.45 67.29 5.03
C SER A 19 -38.16 66.07 4.14
N ASN A 20 -39.18 65.53 3.47
CA ASN A 20 -39.04 64.43 2.52
C ASN A 20 -38.19 64.81 1.30
N VAL A 21 -38.27 66.06 0.81
CA VAL A 21 -37.44 66.53 -0.32
C VAL A 21 -35.97 66.67 0.08
N ILE A 22 -35.68 67.21 1.27
CA ILE A 22 -34.31 67.33 1.78
C ILE A 22 -33.71 65.95 2.08
N GLN A 23 -34.48 65.05 2.68
CA GLN A 23 -34.06 63.67 2.95
C GLN A 23 -33.80 62.90 1.65
N ASN A 24 -34.65 63.04 0.63
CA ASN A 24 -34.41 62.47 -0.69
C ASN A 24 -33.17 63.06 -1.38
N PHE A 25 -32.89 64.35 -1.20
CA PHE A 25 -31.69 64.98 -1.73
C PHE A 25 -30.42 64.43 -1.05
N GLN A 26 -30.45 64.25 0.28
CA GLN A 26 -29.35 63.66 1.04
C GLN A 26 -29.12 62.19 0.66
N LEU A 27 -30.18 61.39 0.52
CA LEU A 27 -30.11 60.00 0.06
C LEU A 27 -29.52 59.91 -1.35
N ARG A 28 -29.95 60.77 -2.28
CA ARG A 28 -29.37 60.82 -3.64
C ARG A 28 -27.89 61.22 -3.62
N LYS A 29 -27.47 62.06 -2.68
CA LYS A 29 -26.06 62.43 -2.53
C LYS A 29 -25.24 61.27 -1.95
N GLN A 30 -25.76 60.57 -0.95
CA GLN A 30 -25.13 59.36 -0.40
C GLN A 30 -25.02 58.25 -1.43
N ASN A 31 -26.09 57.97 -2.18
CA ASN A 31 -26.07 56.96 -3.24
C ASN A 31 -25.00 57.27 -4.30
N ARG A 32 -24.88 58.53 -4.74
CA ARG A 32 -23.83 58.92 -5.70
C ARG A 32 -22.42 58.75 -5.17
N LEU A 33 -22.19 59.06 -3.89
CA LEU A 33 -20.88 58.85 -3.25
C LEU A 33 -20.58 57.36 -3.09
N GLN A 34 -21.60 56.56 -2.76
CA GLN A 34 -21.48 55.12 -2.63
C GLN A 34 -21.21 54.47 -4.00
N GLU A 35 -21.92 54.88 -5.05
CA GLU A 35 -21.67 54.47 -6.44
C GLU A 35 -20.23 54.80 -6.87
N GLN A 36 -19.75 56.01 -6.60
CA GLN A 36 -18.35 56.39 -6.89
C GLN A 36 -17.34 55.54 -6.10
N SER A 37 -17.62 55.21 -4.84
CA SER A 37 -16.74 54.33 -4.06
C SER A 37 -16.74 52.89 -4.58
N LEU A 38 -17.88 52.41 -5.06
CA LEU A 38 -18.01 51.07 -5.62
C LEU A 38 -17.28 50.97 -6.96
N GLU A 39 -17.41 51.97 -7.83
CA GLU A 39 -16.69 52.05 -9.11
C GLU A 39 -15.16 52.07 -8.90
N GLN A 40 -14.68 52.81 -7.90
CA GLN A 40 -13.26 52.82 -7.54
C GLN A 40 -12.81 51.44 -7.04
N GLN A 41 -13.64 50.78 -6.21
CA GLN A 41 -13.34 49.46 -5.70
C GLN A 41 -13.31 48.40 -6.82
N THR A 42 -14.26 48.43 -7.76
CA THR A 42 -14.30 47.50 -8.91
C THR A 42 -13.11 47.70 -9.84
N MET A 43 -12.75 48.95 -10.12
CA MET A 43 -11.56 49.26 -10.93
C MET A 43 -10.28 48.74 -10.27
N GLN A 44 -10.17 48.87 -8.95
CA GLN A 44 -9.02 48.37 -8.22
C GLN A 44 -8.97 46.83 -8.17
N THR A 45 -10.12 46.15 -8.05
CA THR A 45 -10.16 44.69 -8.12
C THR A 45 -9.82 44.16 -9.51
N GLU A 46 -10.28 44.83 -10.56
CA GLU A 46 -9.94 44.46 -11.95
C GLU A 46 -8.45 44.64 -12.22
N LEU A 47 -7.86 45.76 -11.78
CA LEU A 47 -6.42 45.99 -11.91
C LEU A 47 -5.59 44.92 -11.16
N ASN A 48 -6.00 44.58 -9.94
CA ASN A 48 -5.34 43.53 -9.15
C ASN A 48 -5.48 42.16 -9.82
N ALA A 49 -6.65 41.84 -10.39
CA ALA A 49 -6.86 40.60 -11.13
C ALA A 49 -6.00 40.54 -12.40
N GLN A 50 -5.85 41.64 -13.11
CA GLN A 50 -4.98 41.73 -14.29
C GLN A 50 -3.49 41.56 -13.91
N GLN A 51 -3.05 42.17 -12.81
CA GLN A 51 -1.68 41.99 -12.29
C GLN A 51 -1.42 40.53 -11.89
N LEU A 52 -2.37 39.88 -11.22
CA LEU A 52 -2.25 38.47 -10.82
C LEU A 52 -2.20 37.54 -12.05
N ALA A 53 -3.01 37.82 -13.08
CA ALA A 53 -2.99 37.07 -14.33
C ALA A 53 -1.66 37.23 -15.08
N MET A 54 -1.10 38.44 -15.11
CA MET A 54 0.21 38.69 -15.70
C MET A 54 1.33 37.98 -14.93
N GLN A 55 1.28 38.03 -13.59
CA GLN A 55 2.24 37.35 -12.73
C GLN A 55 2.18 35.82 -12.90
N SER A 56 0.98 35.24 -12.96
CA SER A 56 0.82 33.80 -13.15
C SER A 56 1.32 33.34 -14.53
N GLN A 57 1.08 34.14 -15.58
CA GLN A 57 1.61 33.88 -16.91
C GLN A 57 3.14 33.94 -16.94
N GLN A 58 3.75 34.91 -16.24
CA GLN A 58 5.21 35.02 -16.14
C GLN A 58 5.81 33.81 -15.40
N LEU A 59 5.19 33.37 -14.30
CA LEU A 59 5.62 32.18 -13.57
C LEU A 59 5.49 30.90 -14.40
N ALA A 60 4.42 30.76 -15.17
CA ALA A 60 4.23 29.62 -16.08
C ALA A 60 5.28 29.60 -17.20
N MET A 61 5.64 30.75 -17.74
CA MET A 61 6.71 30.86 -18.74
C MET A 61 8.08 30.52 -18.13
N GLN A 62 8.34 30.98 -16.91
CA GLN A 62 9.58 30.68 -16.19
C GLN A 62 9.70 29.19 -15.86
N SER A 63 8.61 28.55 -15.39
CA SER A 63 8.61 27.12 -15.10
C SER A 63 8.82 26.28 -16.37
N GLN A 64 8.26 26.71 -17.50
CA GLN A 64 8.48 26.07 -18.79
C GLN A 64 9.94 26.19 -19.25
N GLN A 65 10.56 27.35 -19.07
CA GLN A 65 11.99 27.56 -19.39
C GLN A 65 12.89 26.64 -18.55
N LEU A 66 12.65 26.57 -17.24
CA LEU A 66 13.38 25.67 -16.33
C LEU A 66 13.21 24.20 -16.73
N ALA A 67 11.99 23.77 -17.08
CA ALA A 67 11.76 22.40 -17.53
C ALA A 67 12.51 22.08 -18.83
N MET A 68 12.55 23.02 -19.78
CA MET A 68 13.32 22.86 -21.02
C MET A 68 14.83 22.81 -20.78
N GLU A 69 15.35 23.62 -19.85
CA GLU A 69 16.77 23.58 -19.46
C GLU A 69 17.12 22.24 -18.80
N GLN A 70 16.28 21.76 -17.87
CA GLN A 70 16.47 20.46 -17.23
C GLN A 70 16.44 19.30 -18.25
N ASP A 71 15.54 19.35 -19.24
CA ASP A 71 15.49 18.34 -20.31
C ASP A 71 16.75 18.36 -21.17
N ARG A 72 17.25 19.56 -21.52
CA ARG A 72 18.52 19.72 -22.25
C ARG A 72 19.71 19.19 -21.45
N GLU A 73 19.77 19.46 -20.15
CA GLU A 73 20.83 18.95 -19.29
C GLU A 73 20.79 17.43 -19.16
N ARG A 74 19.59 16.84 -19.00
CA ARG A 74 19.42 15.38 -18.97
C ARG A 74 19.90 14.72 -20.25
N LYS A 75 19.50 15.25 -21.41
CA LYS A 75 19.97 14.77 -22.72
C LYS A 75 21.48 14.87 -22.84
N ARG A 76 22.06 15.99 -22.41
CA ARG A 76 23.51 16.17 -22.43
C ARG A 76 24.24 15.14 -21.56
N LEU A 77 23.74 14.86 -20.36
CA LEU A 77 24.32 13.85 -19.46
C LEU A 77 24.22 12.44 -20.06
N ASP A 78 23.08 12.08 -20.63
CA ASP A 78 22.88 10.79 -21.28
C ASP A 78 23.84 10.61 -22.48
N ILE A 79 24.00 11.63 -23.34
CA ILE A 79 24.98 11.60 -24.43
C ILE A 79 26.40 11.38 -23.89
N ILE A 80 26.78 12.06 -22.79
CA ILE A 80 28.09 11.88 -22.15
C ILE A 80 28.27 10.45 -21.65
N GLU A 81 27.24 9.85 -21.03
CA GLU A 81 27.30 8.47 -20.57
C GLU A 81 27.47 7.49 -21.73
N ARG A 82 26.78 7.72 -22.85
CA ARG A 82 26.94 6.89 -24.05
C ARG A 82 28.31 7.04 -24.71
N ARG A 83 28.87 8.25 -24.77
CA ARG A 83 30.27 8.46 -25.22
C ARG A 83 31.26 7.68 -24.35
N LYS A 84 31.06 7.65 -23.03
CA LYS A 84 31.87 6.83 -22.12
C LYS A 84 31.73 5.35 -22.42
N LEU A 85 30.53 4.87 -22.75
CA LEU A 85 30.30 3.48 -23.17
C LEU A 85 31.03 3.16 -24.47
N LEU A 86 30.99 4.04 -25.48
CA LEU A 86 31.74 3.87 -26.73
C LEU A 86 33.25 3.70 -26.45
N ILE A 87 33.84 4.57 -25.62
CA ILE A 87 35.26 4.46 -25.23
C ILE A 87 35.55 3.12 -24.55
N LYS A 88 34.64 2.64 -23.68
CA LYS A 88 34.80 1.35 -23.01
C LYS A 88 34.76 0.18 -24.01
N PHE A 89 33.92 0.25 -25.04
CA PHE A 89 33.87 -0.76 -26.09
C PHE A 89 35.14 -0.80 -26.93
N GLU A 90 35.70 0.37 -27.25
CA GLU A 90 36.98 0.45 -27.96
C GLU A 90 38.11 -0.21 -27.17
N SER A 91 38.23 0.14 -25.88
CA SER A 91 39.18 -0.51 -24.97
C SER A 91 38.89 -2.00 -24.75
N LEU A 92 37.64 -2.43 -24.85
CA LEU A 92 37.27 -3.85 -24.78
C LEU A 92 37.80 -4.61 -26.00
N CYS A 93 37.66 -4.04 -27.21
CA CYS A 93 38.21 -4.64 -28.43
C CYS A 93 39.72 -4.85 -28.33
N ASP A 94 40.46 -3.85 -27.84
CA ASP A 94 41.92 -3.92 -27.68
C ASP A 94 42.30 -5.02 -26.67
N ARG A 95 41.63 -5.04 -25.51
CA ARG A 95 41.90 -6.03 -24.46
C ARG A 95 41.56 -7.44 -24.91
N ALA A 96 40.40 -7.64 -25.53
CA ALA A 96 39.97 -8.94 -26.03
C ALA A 96 40.93 -9.48 -27.11
N SER A 97 41.44 -8.60 -27.98
CA SER A 97 42.45 -8.97 -28.98
C SER A 97 43.78 -9.37 -28.36
N ALA A 98 44.20 -8.69 -27.29
CA ALA A 98 45.45 -9.00 -26.62
C ALA A 98 45.44 -10.35 -25.89
N VAL A 99 44.30 -10.73 -25.28
CA VAL A 99 44.18 -11.98 -24.50
C VAL A 99 43.68 -13.17 -25.33
N PHE A 100 43.27 -12.96 -26.59
CA PHE A 100 42.66 -13.99 -27.42
C PHE A 100 43.54 -15.23 -27.62
N SER A 101 44.86 -15.07 -27.72
CA SER A 101 45.77 -16.20 -27.94
C SER A 101 45.82 -17.17 -26.76
N GLU A 102 45.59 -16.68 -25.54
CA GLU A 102 45.65 -17.48 -24.31
C GLU A 102 44.25 -17.88 -23.83
N TYR A 103 43.26 -17.02 -24.06
CA TYR A 103 41.87 -17.20 -23.62
C TYR A 103 40.87 -17.01 -24.79
N PRO A 104 40.89 -17.88 -25.80
CA PRO A 104 40.12 -17.68 -27.04
C PRO A 104 38.60 -17.79 -26.82
N GLU A 105 38.12 -18.71 -25.98
CA GLU A 105 36.69 -18.89 -25.68
C GLU A 105 36.13 -17.68 -24.93
N TYR A 106 36.80 -17.26 -23.86
CA TYR A 106 36.40 -16.07 -23.10
C TYR A 106 36.39 -14.81 -23.97
N SER A 107 37.46 -14.62 -24.76
CA SER A 107 37.57 -13.42 -25.62
C SER A 107 36.48 -13.40 -26.69
N THR A 108 36.17 -14.56 -27.29
CA THR A 108 35.06 -14.69 -28.24
C THR A 108 33.72 -14.39 -27.57
N MET A 109 33.47 -14.98 -26.39
CA MET A 109 32.25 -14.75 -25.61
C MET A 109 32.06 -13.27 -25.28
N MET A 110 33.11 -12.60 -24.81
CA MET A 110 33.06 -11.18 -24.46
C MET A 110 32.74 -10.33 -25.69
N MET A 111 33.32 -10.64 -26.85
CA MET A 111 33.05 -9.90 -28.08
C MET A 111 31.63 -10.15 -28.63
N GLU A 112 31.15 -11.40 -28.57
CA GLU A 112 29.76 -11.72 -28.94
C GLU A 112 28.76 -11.02 -28.02
N ASN A 113 28.97 -11.07 -26.70
CA ASN A 113 28.12 -10.37 -25.72
C ASN A 113 28.20 -8.85 -25.88
N ALA A 114 29.38 -8.30 -26.17
CA ALA A 114 29.55 -6.88 -26.44
C ALA A 114 28.77 -6.44 -27.67
N ARG A 115 28.79 -7.24 -28.74
CA ARG A 115 28.00 -6.99 -29.96
C ARG A 115 26.51 -6.98 -29.66
N ASP A 116 26.03 -8.02 -28.98
CA ASP A 116 24.61 -8.18 -28.65
C ASP A 116 24.15 -7.03 -27.72
N PHE A 117 24.99 -6.62 -26.75
CA PHE A 117 24.70 -5.46 -25.91
C PHE A 117 24.69 -4.15 -26.71
N PHE A 118 25.66 -3.93 -27.60
CA PHE A 118 25.74 -2.70 -28.40
C PHE A 118 24.48 -2.48 -29.25
N GLN A 119 23.96 -3.56 -29.86
CA GLN A 119 22.71 -3.54 -30.63
C GLN A 119 21.49 -3.17 -29.78
N ASN A 120 21.47 -3.63 -28.52
CA ASN A 120 20.30 -3.46 -27.64
C ASN A 120 20.37 -2.20 -26.73
N SER A 121 21.53 -1.55 -26.61
CA SER A 121 21.76 -0.44 -25.67
C SER A 121 21.51 0.95 -26.26
N GLY A 122 21.01 1.04 -27.49
CA GLY A 122 20.74 2.32 -28.15
C GLY A 122 22.00 3.13 -28.47
N LEU A 123 23.15 2.47 -28.61
CA LEU A 123 24.41 3.11 -29.01
C LEU A 123 24.53 3.32 -30.52
N SER A 124 23.45 3.14 -31.28
CA SER A 124 23.43 3.34 -32.73
C SER A 124 23.75 4.79 -33.09
N ALA A 125 24.29 4.99 -34.30
CA ALA A 125 24.60 6.31 -34.82
C ALA A 125 23.40 7.27 -34.76
N ASP A 126 22.18 6.78 -34.99
CA ASP A 126 20.94 7.58 -34.97
C ASP A 126 20.65 8.24 -33.62
N TYR A 127 21.28 7.80 -32.54
CA TYR A 127 21.11 8.39 -31.23
C TYR A 127 21.91 9.68 -31.03
N PHE A 128 23.00 9.86 -31.77
CA PHE A 128 23.91 10.98 -31.56
C PHE A 128 23.58 12.16 -32.47
N GLU A 129 23.69 13.38 -31.92
CA GLU A 129 23.50 14.62 -32.68
C GLU A 129 24.78 15.05 -33.44
N GLU A 130 25.96 14.68 -32.94
CA GLU A 130 27.24 15.07 -33.51
C GLU A 130 27.75 14.01 -34.50
N ILE A 131 28.09 14.44 -35.73
CA ILE A 131 28.58 13.55 -36.81
C ILE A 131 29.79 12.72 -36.36
N ALA A 132 30.71 13.29 -35.59
CA ALA A 132 31.88 12.58 -35.08
C ALA A 132 31.52 11.40 -34.18
N ASP A 133 30.47 11.53 -33.36
CA ASP A 133 29.99 10.43 -32.51
C ASP A 133 29.28 9.36 -33.33
N MET A 134 28.50 9.78 -34.35
CA MET A 134 27.84 8.86 -35.28
C MET A 134 28.87 7.98 -36.01
N GLU A 135 29.92 8.61 -36.57
CA GLU A 135 31.02 7.91 -37.23
C GLU A 135 31.75 6.98 -36.27
N ARG A 136 32.02 7.45 -35.04
CA ARG A 136 32.68 6.63 -34.01
C ARG A 136 31.84 5.42 -33.60
N SER A 137 30.55 5.59 -33.41
CA SER A 137 29.62 4.50 -33.10
C SER A 137 29.64 3.43 -34.20
N ASN A 138 29.51 3.85 -35.47
CA ASN A 138 29.55 2.94 -36.60
C ASN A 138 30.89 2.19 -36.72
N ASN A 139 32.01 2.90 -36.53
CA ASN A 139 33.34 2.30 -36.56
C ASN A 139 33.50 1.26 -35.43
N ILE A 140 33.15 1.61 -34.19
CA ILE A 140 33.23 0.69 -33.06
C ILE A 140 32.33 -0.53 -33.29
N PHE A 141 31.12 -0.34 -33.79
CA PHE A 141 30.23 -1.47 -34.07
C PHE A 141 30.75 -2.39 -35.17
N SER A 142 31.31 -1.83 -36.26
CA SER A 142 31.99 -2.60 -37.31
C SER A 142 33.14 -3.40 -36.72
N ARG A 143 33.99 -2.73 -35.93
CA ARG A 143 35.16 -3.34 -35.27
C ARG A 143 34.78 -4.47 -34.33
N ILE A 144 33.75 -4.30 -33.50
CA ILE A 144 33.21 -5.36 -32.62
C ILE A 144 32.75 -6.56 -33.46
N THR A 145 32.02 -6.29 -34.54
CA THR A 145 31.46 -7.33 -35.41
C THR A 145 32.54 -8.10 -36.14
N GLU A 146 33.54 -7.39 -36.68
CA GLU A 146 34.70 -7.98 -37.37
C GLU A 146 35.52 -8.85 -36.43
N ILE A 147 35.89 -8.33 -35.24
CA ILE A 147 36.67 -9.08 -34.25
C ILE A 147 35.88 -10.31 -33.77
N SER A 148 34.59 -10.16 -33.48
CA SER A 148 33.73 -11.28 -33.07
C SER A 148 33.69 -12.38 -34.13
N ALA A 149 33.53 -12.01 -35.41
CA ALA A 149 33.54 -12.97 -36.51
C ALA A 149 34.92 -13.62 -36.69
N GLU A 150 35.99 -12.84 -36.63
CA GLU A 150 37.36 -13.34 -36.74
C GLU A 150 37.67 -14.36 -35.65
N PHE A 151 37.41 -14.01 -34.39
CA PHE A 151 37.62 -14.90 -33.26
C PHE A 151 36.85 -16.20 -33.43
N ARG A 152 35.58 -16.12 -33.82
CA ARG A 152 34.73 -17.29 -34.04
C ARG A 152 35.30 -18.23 -35.12
N THR A 153 35.88 -17.70 -36.19
CA THR A 153 36.50 -18.51 -37.24
C THR A 153 37.82 -19.17 -36.85
N LYS A 154 38.48 -18.64 -35.82
CA LYS A 154 39.76 -19.15 -35.31
C LYS A 154 39.60 -20.20 -34.21
N LEU A 155 38.40 -20.39 -33.67
CA LEU A 155 38.13 -21.45 -32.70
C LEU A 155 38.13 -22.81 -33.36
N ASP A 156 38.72 -23.79 -32.68
CA ASP A 156 38.52 -25.19 -33.04
C ASP A 156 37.13 -25.71 -32.57
N ASN A 157 36.82 -26.95 -32.91
CA ASN A 157 35.54 -27.56 -32.54
C ASN A 157 35.35 -27.70 -31.02
N SER A 158 36.42 -28.05 -30.27
CA SER A 158 36.35 -28.19 -28.81
C SER A 158 36.15 -26.84 -28.12
N GLN A 159 36.83 -25.80 -28.57
CA GLN A 159 36.71 -24.43 -28.08
C GLN A 159 35.33 -23.86 -28.42
N THR A 160 34.80 -24.17 -29.60
CA THR A 160 33.44 -23.79 -30.01
C THR A 160 32.37 -24.40 -29.11
N ILE A 161 32.52 -25.68 -28.75
CA ILE A 161 31.63 -26.36 -27.80
C ILE A 161 31.74 -25.71 -26.41
N THR A 162 32.97 -25.51 -25.93
CA THR A 162 33.26 -24.86 -24.64
C THR A 162 32.63 -23.47 -24.54
N LEU A 163 32.83 -22.61 -25.55
CA LEU A 163 32.20 -21.30 -25.66
C LEU A 163 30.67 -21.39 -25.57
N SER A 164 30.07 -22.36 -26.26
CA SER A 164 28.61 -22.54 -26.28
C SER A 164 28.10 -22.91 -24.88
N SER A 165 28.78 -23.82 -24.19
CA SER A 165 28.47 -24.20 -22.80
C SER A 165 28.67 -23.04 -21.81
N MET A 166 29.74 -22.25 -21.94
CA MET A 166 29.94 -21.06 -21.10
C MET A 166 28.80 -20.05 -21.28
N ARG A 167 28.36 -19.80 -22.51
CA ARG A 167 27.24 -18.88 -22.79
C ARG A 167 25.91 -19.43 -22.26
N GLU A 168 25.63 -20.71 -22.46
CA GLU A 168 24.43 -21.36 -21.95
C GLU A 168 24.35 -21.25 -20.41
N PHE A 169 25.47 -21.51 -19.74
CA PHE A 169 25.54 -21.38 -18.28
C PHE A 169 25.28 -19.95 -17.81
N LEU A 170 25.96 -18.96 -18.39
CA LEU A 170 25.82 -17.56 -17.99
C LEU A 170 24.45 -16.96 -18.31
N ASN A 171 23.83 -17.36 -19.42
CA ASN A 171 22.56 -16.79 -19.87
C ASN A 171 21.35 -17.39 -19.16
N SER A 172 21.40 -18.68 -18.83
CA SER A 172 20.25 -19.38 -18.26
C SER A 172 20.60 -20.23 -17.03
N GLU A 173 21.64 -21.05 -17.09
CA GLU A 173 21.78 -22.09 -16.06
C GLU A 173 22.20 -21.57 -14.69
N ASP A 174 22.99 -20.48 -14.58
CA ASP A 174 23.37 -19.94 -13.26
C ASP A 174 22.14 -19.51 -12.44
N TYR A 175 21.16 -18.90 -13.10
CA TYR A 175 19.89 -18.52 -12.49
C TYR A 175 19.05 -19.76 -12.15
N LEU A 176 18.96 -20.73 -13.07
CA LEU A 176 18.20 -21.96 -12.86
C LEU A 176 18.79 -22.83 -11.73
N LEU A 177 20.12 -22.91 -11.61
CA LEU A 177 20.81 -23.59 -10.51
C LEU A 177 20.59 -22.87 -9.17
N GLN A 178 20.56 -21.54 -9.18
CA GLN A 178 20.22 -20.77 -7.99
C GLN A 178 18.76 -20.98 -7.56
N GLU A 179 17.83 -21.05 -8.50
CA GLU A 179 16.44 -21.40 -8.26
C GLU A 179 16.32 -22.83 -7.70
N HIS A 180 16.97 -23.80 -8.35
CA HIS A 180 17.01 -25.21 -7.94
C HIS A 180 17.53 -25.36 -6.50
N THR A 181 18.59 -24.64 -6.16
CA THR A 181 19.13 -24.59 -4.79
C THR A 181 18.07 -24.17 -3.77
N GLY A 182 17.29 -23.13 -4.08
CA GLY A 182 16.21 -22.66 -3.21
C GLY A 182 15.10 -23.70 -3.04
N LEU A 183 14.73 -24.38 -4.13
CA LEU A 183 13.72 -25.45 -4.09
C LEU A 183 14.20 -26.66 -3.29
N CYS A 184 15.45 -27.09 -3.46
CA CYS A 184 16.06 -28.14 -2.63
C CYS A 184 16.03 -27.76 -1.15
N GLN A 185 16.36 -26.51 -0.80
CA GLN A 185 16.29 -26.05 0.59
C GLN A 185 14.87 -26.09 1.14
N ASP A 186 13.88 -25.67 0.36
CA ASP A 186 12.47 -25.72 0.78
C ASP A 186 12.03 -27.18 1.03
N VAL A 187 12.43 -28.12 0.19
CA VAL A 187 12.15 -29.56 0.34
C VAL A 187 12.85 -30.15 1.57
N GLU A 188 14.14 -29.86 1.76
CA GLU A 188 14.92 -30.31 2.93
C GLU A 188 14.36 -29.74 4.25
N GLN A 189 13.98 -28.46 4.26
CA GLN A 189 13.30 -27.83 5.40
C GLN A 189 11.93 -28.45 5.65
N MET A 190 11.21 -28.84 4.59
CA MET A 190 9.93 -29.50 4.74
C MET A 190 10.10 -30.88 5.37
N HIS A 191 11.05 -31.70 4.90
CA HIS A 191 11.35 -33.00 5.50
C HIS A 191 11.77 -32.90 6.97
N THR A 192 12.62 -31.94 7.32
CA THR A 192 13.05 -31.73 8.72
C THR A 192 11.93 -31.20 9.62
N SER A 193 10.96 -30.48 9.06
CA SER A 193 9.80 -29.95 9.79
C SER A 193 8.58 -30.87 9.77
N GLU A 194 8.60 -31.96 8.99
CA GLU A 194 7.47 -32.87 8.77
C GLU A 194 7.05 -33.59 10.07
N ASP A 195 8.02 -34.08 10.85
CA ASP A 195 7.74 -34.72 12.15
C ASP A 195 7.07 -33.73 13.13
N ARG A 196 7.58 -32.50 13.18
CA ARG A 196 7.01 -31.41 14.00
C ARG A 196 5.64 -30.99 13.49
N ALA A 197 5.44 -30.96 12.17
CA ALA A 197 4.15 -30.67 11.55
C ALA A 197 3.10 -31.73 11.91
N ASN A 198 3.49 -33.01 11.87
CA ASN A 198 2.62 -34.13 12.22
C ASN A 198 2.26 -34.10 13.71
N GLU A 199 3.22 -33.85 14.60
CA GLU A 199 2.95 -33.67 16.03
C GLU A 199 1.97 -32.51 16.28
N LEU A 200 2.21 -31.35 15.67
CA LEU A 200 1.34 -30.18 15.74
C LEU A 200 -0.07 -30.47 15.20
N LEU A 201 -0.20 -31.19 14.09
CA LEU A 201 -1.48 -31.59 13.52
C LEU A 201 -2.27 -32.49 14.46
N THR A 202 -1.64 -33.50 15.07
CA THR A 202 -2.31 -34.38 16.04
C THR A 202 -2.72 -33.64 17.30
N HIS A 203 -1.90 -32.68 17.75
CA HIS A 203 -2.24 -31.82 18.88
C HIS A 203 -3.40 -30.87 18.56
N LYS A 204 -3.41 -30.31 17.35
CA LYS A 204 -4.50 -29.48 16.84
C LYS A 204 -5.81 -30.25 16.80
N GLU A 205 -5.83 -31.45 16.24
CA GLU A 205 -7.04 -32.28 16.17
C GLU A 205 -7.59 -32.59 17.58
N LYS A 206 -6.71 -32.86 18.55
CA LYS A 206 -7.09 -33.01 19.96
C LYS A 206 -7.66 -31.71 20.54
N LEU A 207 -7.07 -30.55 20.24
CA LEU A 207 -7.57 -29.25 20.71
C LEU A 207 -8.91 -28.88 20.07
N ASP A 208 -9.06 -29.13 18.76
CA ASP A 208 -10.27 -28.85 17.98
C ASP A 208 -11.44 -29.72 18.48
N THR A 209 -11.21 -31.01 18.75
CA THR A 209 -12.23 -31.89 19.32
C THR A 209 -12.65 -31.46 20.73
N LEU A 210 -11.69 -31.15 21.60
CA LEU A 210 -11.96 -30.61 22.94
C LEU A 210 -12.71 -29.27 22.87
N HIS A 211 -12.40 -28.43 21.88
CA HIS A 211 -13.05 -27.15 21.67
C HIS A 211 -14.46 -27.32 21.10
N GLN A 212 -14.67 -28.24 20.16
CA GLN A 212 -16.00 -28.53 19.62
C GLN A 212 -16.93 -29.03 20.73
N GLU A 213 -16.42 -29.88 21.63
CA GLU A 213 -17.16 -30.36 22.80
C GLU A 213 -17.47 -29.22 23.79
N LYS A 214 -16.45 -28.46 24.20
CA LYS A 214 -16.62 -27.34 25.15
C LYS A 214 -17.47 -26.21 24.58
N SER A 215 -17.33 -25.87 23.30
CA SER A 215 -18.09 -24.81 22.63
C SER A 215 -19.54 -25.20 22.40
N ALA A 216 -19.85 -26.48 22.13
CA ALA A 216 -21.21 -26.97 22.05
C ALA A 216 -21.91 -26.88 23.42
N VAL A 217 -21.23 -27.33 24.49
CA VAL A 217 -21.72 -27.18 25.86
C VAL A 217 -21.91 -25.70 26.22
N PHE A 218 -20.92 -24.86 25.92
CA PHE A 218 -20.96 -23.42 26.18
C PHE A 218 -22.10 -22.72 25.44
N ARG A 219 -22.27 -22.96 24.12
CA ARG A 219 -23.39 -22.41 23.35
C ARG A 219 -24.73 -22.86 23.92
N SER A 220 -24.84 -24.12 24.34
CA SER A 220 -26.08 -24.65 24.93
C SER A 220 -26.40 -23.99 26.27
N VAL A 221 -25.38 -23.75 27.12
CA VAL A 221 -25.53 -23.13 28.45
C VAL A 221 -25.80 -21.64 28.31
N LEU A 222 -25.04 -20.95 27.46
CA LEU A 222 -25.22 -19.54 27.16
C LEU A 222 -26.63 -19.32 26.60
N TRP A 223 -27.03 -20.06 25.55
CA TRP A 223 -28.36 -19.93 24.93
C TRP A 223 -29.51 -20.18 25.92
N LYS A 224 -29.39 -21.20 26.78
CA LYS A 224 -30.36 -21.43 27.86
C LYS A 224 -30.41 -20.22 28.80
N ARG A 225 -29.27 -19.75 29.31
CA ARG A 225 -29.20 -18.65 30.29
C ARG A 225 -29.63 -17.30 29.71
N THR A 226 -29.24 -16.96 28.49
CA THR A 226 -29.66 -15.73 27.82
C THR A 226 -31.17 -15.72 27.56
N LYS A 227 -31.77 -16.87 27.20
CA LYS A 227 -33.23 -17.01 27.09
C LYS A 227 -33.95 -16.72 28.40
N TRP A 228 -33.44 -17.28 29.51
CA TRP A 228 -34.00 -17.01 30.84
C TRP A 228 -33.86 -15.54 31.25
N SER A 229 -32.70 -14.93 31.00
CA SER A 229 -32.49 -13.50 31.29
C SER A 229 -33.39 -12.60 30.43
N PHE A 230 -33.58 -12.93 29.15
CA PHE A 230 -34.48 -12.17 28.27
C PHE A 230 -35.96 -12.36 28.65
N ALA A 231 -36.36 -13.57 29.03
CA ALA A 231 -37.71 -13.85 29.53
C ALA A 231 -37.99 -13.06 30.82
N LEU A 232 -37.04 -13.01 31.77
CA LEU A 232 -37.16 -12.21 32.99
C LEU A 232 -37.23 -10.71 32.70
N LEU A 233 -36.48 -10.22 31.71
CA LEU A 233 -36.53 -8.83 31.27
C LEU A 233 -37.90 -8.49 30.66
N LEU A 234 -38.45 -9.35 29.80
CA LEU A 234 -39.79 -9.19 29.23
C LEU A 234 -40.87 -9.21 30.31
N ILE A 235 -40.79 -10.13 31.28
CA ILE A 235 -41.72 -10.18 32.41
C ILE A 235 -41.61 -8.89 33.24
N GLY A 236 -40.40 -8.43 33.54
CA GLY A 236 -40.17 -7.16 34.24
C GLY A 236 -40.75 -5.96 33.50
N MET A 237 -40.56 -5.89 32.16
CA MET A 237 -41.15 -4.83 31.33
C MET A 237 -42.69 -4.87 31.36
N VAL A 238 -43.29 -6.05 31.25
CA VAL A 238 -44.77 -6.21 31.30
C VAL A 238 -45.32 -5.79 32.67
N ILE A 239 -44.61 -6.09 33.77
CA ILE A 239 -45.02 -5.66 35.11
C ILE A 239 -44.95 -4.13 35.25
N VAL A 240 -43.89 -3.50 34.74
CA VAL A 240 -43.74 -2.03 34.78
C VAL A 240 -44.76 -1.34 33.86
N SER A 241 -44.98 -1.84 32.63
CA SER A 241 -45.93 -1.25 31.68
C SER A 241 -47.39 -1.55 32.01
N GLY A 242 -47.67 -2.70 32.62
CA GLY A 242 -49.02 -3.14 32.98
C GLY A 242 -49.49 -2.66 34.36
N GLY A 243 -48.56 -2.40 35.28
CA GLY A 243 -48.86 -1.95 36.64
C GLY A 243 -48.70 -0.45 36.91
N GLY A 244 -48.03 0.31 36.04
CA GLY A 244 -47.57 1.67 36.34
C GLY A 244 -48.24 2.84 35.60
N SER A 245 -49.04 2.61 34.54
CA SER A 245 -49.49 3.73 33.68
C SER A 245 -51.00 3.90 33.53
N ALA A 246 -51.83 3.22 34.32
CA ALA A 246 -53.29 3.37 34.26
C ALA A 246 -53.94 3.89 35.56
N GLY A 247 -53.17 4.37 36.54
CA GLY A 247 -53.71 4.84 37.82
C GLY A 247 -52.69 5.53 38.71
N VAL A 248 -52.09 6.61 38.21
CA VAL A 248 -51.49 7.65 39.07
C VAL A 248 -52.52 8.77 38.98
N PHE A 249 -53.58 8.77 39.79
CA PHE A 249 -53.61 9.07 41.22
C PHE A 249 -54.66 8.18 41.91
N GLY A 250 -54.28 7.49 42.99
CA GLY A 250 -55.28 6.97 43.94
C GLY A 250 -55.98 8.15 44.63
N GLU A 251 -57.23 7.98 45.06
CA GLU A 251 -57.93 9.03 45.79
C GLU A 251 -57.13 9.42 47.04
N CYS A 252 -56.98 10.72 47.22
CA CYS A 252 -56.33 11.28 48.39
C CYS A 252 -57.26 11.21 49.57
N LEU A 253 -56.78 10.56 50.63
CA LEU A 253 -57.55 10.44 51.87
C LEU A 253 -57.50 11.74 52.67
N GLU A 254 -56.47 12.58 52.47
CA GLU A 254 -56.30 13.84 53.21
C GLU A 254 -55.62 14.92 52.35
N TYR A 255 -56.29 16.07 52.20
CA TYR A 255 -55.78 17.28 51.56
C TYR A 255 -55.47 18.34 52.62
N ASP A 256 -54.35 19.03 52.46
CA ASP A 256 -53.99 20.19 53.30
C ASP A 256 -54.66 21.47 52.80
N GLU A 257 -54.58 22.58 53.56
CA GLU A 257 -55.24 23.87 53.22
C GLU A 257 -54.80 24.46 51.86
N ASP A 258 -53.65 24.03 51.34
CA ASP A 258 -53.13 24.41 50.01
C ASP A 258 -53.49 23.42 48.88
N GLU A 259 -54.48 22.55 49.08
CA GLU A 259 -54.96 21.51 48.14
C GLU A 259 -53.88 20.47 47.72
N VAL A 260 -52.78 20.36 48.48
CA VAL A 260 -51.77 19.33 48.27
C VAL A 260 -52.09 18.11 49.15
N CYS A 261 -52.14 16.94 48.52
CA CYS A 261 -52.45 15.69 49.19
C CYS A 261 -51.29 15.15 50.02
N GLN A 262 -51.54 14.80 51.28
CA GLN A 262 -50.51 14.33 52.20
C GLN A 262 -50.41 12.80 52.31
N THR A 263 -51.51 12.07 52.11
CA THR A 263 -51.53 10.60 52.23
C THR A 263 -52.30 9.93 51.09
N TYR A 264 -51.62 9.02 50.38
CA TYR A 264 -52.22 8.18 49.34
C TYR A 264 -52.46 6.77 49.89
N GLU A 265 -53.60 6.16 49.54
CA GLU A 265 -54.09 4.90 50.14
C GLU A 265 -53.20 3.66 49.88
N ASN A 266 -52.23 3.71 48.96
CA ASN A 266 -51.63 2.49 48.43
C ASN A 266 -50.09 2.36 48.61
N ASN A 267 -49.66 1.97 49.82
CA ASN A 267 -48.29 1.49 50.10
C ASN A 267 -47.90 0.22 49.33
N THR A 268 -48.86 -0.48 48.70
CA THR A 268 -48.59 -1.65 47.85
C THR A 268 -47.93 -1.28 46.52
N LEU A 269 -48.13 -0.05 46.05
CA LEU A 269 -47.64 0.45 44.77
C LEU A 269 -46.14 0.78 44.82
N PHE A 270 -45.66 1.31 45.95
CA PHE A 270 -44.23 1.54 46.19
C PHE A 270 -43.46 0.21 46.31
N ASN A 271 -44.03 -0.78 47.00
CA ASN A 271 -43.46 -2.13 47.05
C ASN A 271 -43.44 -2.78 45.65
N ALA A 272 -44.52 -2.70 44.87
CA ALA A 272 -44.56 -3.24 43.50
C ALA A 272 -43.56 -2.53 42.56
N ALA A 273 -43.37 -1.23 42.70
CA ALA A 273 -42.36 -0.46 41.97
C ALA A 273 -40.93 -0.85 42.36
N LEU A 274 -40.65 -1.07 43.65
CA LEU A 274 -39.35 -1.55 44.13
C LEU A 274 -39.05 -2.99 43.70
N PHE A 275 -40.04 -3.89 43.76
CA PHE A 275 -39.89 -5.27 43.29
C PHE A 275 -39.69 -5.33 41.77
N SER A 276 -40.43 -4.54 41.00
CA SER A 276 -40.28 -4.49 39.53
C SER A 276 -38.96 -3.85 39.09
N ALA A 277 -38.50 -2.79 39.78
CA ALA A 277 -37.17 -2.23 39.59
C ALA A 277 -36.07 -3.26 39.93
N GLY A 278 -36.22 -4.01 41.03
CA GLY A 278 -35.30 -5.09 41.41
C GLY A 278 -35.24 -6.21 40.38
N ILE A 279 -36.39 -6.63 39.82
CA ILE A 279 -36.47 -7.66 38.78
C ILE A 279 -35.82 -7.20 37.47
N LEU A 280 -35.90 -5.92 37.12
CA LEU A 280 -35.26 -5.37 35.91
C LEU A 280 -33.74 -5.18 36.07
N LEU A 281 -33.26 -4.93 37.30
CA LEU A 281 -31.82 -4.83 37.58
C LEU A 281 -31.09 -6.18 37.43
N ILE A 282 -31.74 -7.30 37.75
CA ILE A 282 -31.15 -8.64 37.66
C ILE A 282 -30.64 -8.97 36.23
N PRO A 283 -31.44 -8.87 35.15
CA PRO A 283 -30.96 -9.11 33.80
C PRO A 283 -29.97 -8.03 33.33
N LEU A 284 -30.08 -6.78 33.79
CA LEU A 284 -29.11 -5.72 33.51
C LEU A 284 -27.71 -6.02 34.07
N PHE A 285 -27.61 -6.72 35.20
CA PHE A 285 -26.33 -7.19 35.74
C PHE A 285 -25.86 -8.52 35.15
N LEU A 286 -26.78 -9.45 34.91
CA LEU A 286 -26.42 -10.79 34.42
C LEU A 286 -25.98 -10.78 32.95
N LEU A 287 -26.62 -10.00 32.07
CA LEU A 287 -26.28 -9.98 30.63
C LEU A 287 -24.83 -9.50 30.37
N PRO A 288 -24.35 -8.38 30.95
CA PRO A 288 -22.94 -8.00 30.85
C PRO A 288 -22.01 -9.03 31.48
N TRP A 289 -22.39 -9.64 32.61
CA TRP A 289 -21.58 -10.67 33.26
C TRP A 289 -21.38 -11.91 32.37
N TRP A 290 -22.42 -12.37 31.68
CA TRP A 290 -22.31 -13.46 30.71
C TRP A 290 -21.45 -13.08 29.50
N ALA A 291 -21.53 -11.83 29.03
CA ALA A 291 -20.67 -11.32 27.96
C ALA A 291 -19.19 -11.26 28.38
N VAL A 292 -18.91 -10.82 29.61
CA VAL A 292 -17.56 -10.83 30.19
C VAL A 292 -17.04 -12.26 30.34
N TYR A 293 -17.86 -13.18 30.84
CA TYR A 293 -17.48 -14.60 30.96
C TYR A 293 -17.17 -15.23 29.59
N ALA A 294 -17.99 -14.94 28.57
CA ALA A 294 -17.74 -15.36 27.19
C ALA A 294 -16.42 -14.79 26.63
N PHE A 295 -16.16 -13.51 26.91
CA PHE A 295 -14.93 -12.83 26.50
C PHE A 295 -13.69 -13.46 27.14
N TYR A 296 -13.70 -13.74 28.45
CA TYR A 296 -12.60 -14.43 29.14
C TYR A 296 -12.29 -15.80 28.55
N GLN A 297 -13.32 -16.63 28.31
CA GLN A 297 -13.17 -17.94 27.66
C GLN A 297 -12.56 -17.81 26.26
N SER A 298 -12.98 -16.81 25.47
CA SER A 298 -12.41 -16.57 24.14
C SER A 298 -10.96 -16.07 24.16
N LEU A 299 -10.56 -15.33 25.20
CA LEU A 299 -9.18 -14.89 25.38
C LEU A 299 -8.27 -16.05 25.78
N GLU A 300 -8.73 -16.93 26.67
CA GLU A 300 -8.00 -18.13 27.08
C GLU A 300 -7.76 -19.04 25.86
N PHE A 301 -8.79 -19.23 25.03
CA PHE A 301 -8.66 -19.93 23.75
C PHE A 301 -7.63 -19.28 22.82
N ARG A 302 -7.70 -17.95 22.60
CA ARG A 302 -6.72 -17.27 21.75
C ARG A 302 -5.29 -17.42 22.28
N ARG A 303 -5.10 -17.47 23.60
CA ARG A 303 -3.77 -17.69 24.20
C ARG A 303 -3.25 -19.10 23.96
N GLU A 304 -4.11 -20.12 24.02
CA GLU A 304 -3.75 -21.50 23.71
C GLU A 304 -3.48 -21.71 22.20
N TRP A 305 -4.16 -20.95 21.34
CA TRP A 305 -4.00 -21.01 19.88
C TRP A 305 -2.88 -20.15 19.30
N ALA A 306 -2.50 -19.07 19.97
CA ALA A 306 -1.43 -18.18 19.53
C ALA A 306 -0.09 -18.89 19.23
N PRO A 307 0.44 -19.79 20.07
CA PRO A 307 1.69 -20.50 19.75
C PRO A 307 1.51 -21.45 18.56
N PHE A 308 0.32 -22.01 18.38
CA PHE A 308 0.02 -22.87 17.24
C PHE A 308 0.02 -22.08 15.94
N GLU A 309 -0.65 -20.93 15.87
CA GLU A 309 -0.63 -20.07 14.67
C GLU A 309 0.78 -19.60 14.32
N GLN A 310 1.61 -19.29 15.32
CA GLN A 310 2.99 -18.84 15.11
C GLN A 310 3.90 -19.93 14.55
N GLU A 311 3.77 -21.18 15.01
CA GLU A 311 4.61 -22.28 14.56
C GLU A 311 4.06 -23.00 13.32
N PHE A 312 2.74 -23.06 13.17
CA PHE A 312 2.09 -23.83 12.10
C PHE A 312 1.94 -23.04 10.80
N ALA A 313 1.69 -21.73 10.86
CA ALA A 313 1.62 -20.88 9.67
C ALA A 313 2.88 -20.93 8.79
N PRO A 314 4.12 -20.84 9.32
CA PRO A 314 5.31 -20.93 8.49
C PRO A 314 5.45 -22.33 7.85
N ILE A 315 5.17 -23.40 8.60
CA ILE A 315 5.23 -24.79 8.09
C ILE A 315 4.21 -25.01 6.97
N GLN A 316 2.97 -24.52 7.12
CA GLN A 316 1.98 -24.59 6.06
C GLN A 316 2.38 -23.78 4.83
N SER A 317 2.94 -22.59 5.03
CA SER A 317 3.41 -21.77 3.91
C SER A 317 4.55 -22.44 3.14
N LEU A 318 5.46 -23.13 3.85
CA LEU A 318 6.53 -23.93 3.28
C LEU A 318 5.96 -25.13 2.50
N ARG A 319 5.02 -25.87 3.09
CA ARG A 319 4.35 -27.00 2.43
C ARG A 319 3.65 -26.58 1.15
N LEU A 320 2.92 -25.46 1.17
CA LEU A 320 2.26 -24.93 -0.02
C LEU A 320 3.26 -24.53 -1.10
N ARG A 321 4.40 -23.94 -0.71
CA ARG A 321 5.48 -23.58 -1.64
C ARG A 321 6.12 -24.80 -2.29
N VAL A 322 6.40 -25.86 -1.51
CA VAL A 322 6.93 -27.11 -2.04
C VAL A 322 5.94 -27.74 -3.03
N ILE A 323 4.67 -27.87 -2.63
CA ILE A 323 3.62 -28.44 -3.50
C ILE A 323 3.43 -27.60 -4.77
N SER A 324 3.42 -26.26 -4.67
CA SER A 324 3.24 -25.39 -5.84
C SER A 324 4.40 -25.44 -6.82
N ASN A 325 5.59 -25.81 -6.33
CA ASN A 325 6.82 -25.83 -7.11
C ASN A 325 7.32 -27.24 -7.41
N GLU A 326 6.53 -28.28 -7.14
CA GLU A 326 6.93 -29.69 -7.31
C GLU A 326 7.36 -29.99 -8.75
N ASP A 327 6.55 -29.59 -9.74
CA ASP A 327 6.86 -29.80 -11.16
C ASP A 327 8.17 -29.08 -11.56
N ARG A 328 8.37 -27.87 -11.02
CA ARG A 328 9.56 -27.06 -11.29
C ARG A 328 10.80 -27.69 -10.66
N TYR A 329 10.68 -28.19 -9.43
CA TYR A 329 11.72 -28.92 -8.74
C TYR A 329 12.10 -30.20 -9.51
N GLN A 330 11.12 -31.01 -9.93
CA GLN A 330 11.39 -32.24 -10.67
C GLN A 330 12.08 -31.96 -12.02
N MET A 331 11.64 -30.92 -12.73
CA MET A 331 12.27 -30.50 -13.99
C MET A 331 13.73 -30.10 -13.79
N LEU A 332 14.03 -29.25 -12.79
CA LEU A 332 15.39 -28.79 -12.51
C LEU A 332 16.28 -29.89 -11.93
N SER A 333 15.72 -30.77 -11.10
CA SER A 333 16.43 -31.95 -10.58
C SER A 333 16.82 -32.91 -11.70
N GLN A 334 15.95 -33.13 -12.69
CA GLN A 334 16.29 -33.93 -13.87
C GLN A 334 17.34 -33.26 -14.75
N GLN A 335 17.24 -31.93 -14.94
CA GLN A 335 18.18 -31.18 -15.75
C GLN A 335 19.60 -31.19 -15.16
N PHE A 336 19.73 -30.90 -13.86
CA PHE A 336 21.03 -30.79 -13.19
C PHE A 336 21.50 -32.07 -12.51
N GLN A 337 20.67 -33.12 -12.49
CA GLN A 337 20.95 -34.41 -11.84
C GLN A 337 21.34 -34.28 -10.36
N THR A 338 20.82 -33.24 -9.68
CA THR A 338 21.05 -32.98 -8.26
C THR A 338 19.73 -32.99 -7.52
N SER A 339 19.76 -33.46 -6.27
CA SER A 339 18.56 -33.54 -5.42
C SER A 339 18.70 -32.77 -4.12
N SER A 340 19.94 -32.52 -3.67
CA SER A 340 20.23 -31.73 -2.47
C SER A 340 20.68 -30.31 -2.79
N SER A 341 20.46 -29.41 -1.83
CA SER A 341 20.88 -28.02 -1.94
C SER A 341 22.40 -27.89 -1.93
N ILE A 342 23.10 -28.76 -1.22
CA ILE A 342 24.56 -28.79 -1.14
C ILE A 342 25.17 -29.19 -2.48
N GLU A 343 24.69 -30.28 -3.10
CA GLU A 343 25.15 -30.71 -4.42
C GLU A 343 24.92 -29.63 -5.49
N ALA A 344 23.76 -28.98 -5.47
CA ALA A 344 23.46 -27.89 -6.40
C ALA A 344 24.40 -26.69 -6.22
N ILE A 345 24.73 -26.32 -4.97
CA ILE A 345 25.70 -25.26 -4.66
C ILE A 345 27.11 -25.64 -5.12
N GLU A 346 27.53 -26.88 -4.88
CA GLU A 346 28.84 -27.38 -5.30
C GLU A 346 28.96 -27.36 -6.83
N LEU A 347 27.97 -27.89 -7.54
CA LEU A 347 27.92 -27.86 -9.01
C LEU A 347 27.97 -26.43 -9.55
N ARG A 348 27.20 -25.51 -8.96
CA ARG A 348 27.22 -24.09 -9.35
C ARG A 348 28.61 -23.48 -9.16
N ASN A 349 29.26 -23.76 -8.03
CA ASN A 349 30.59 -23.24 -7.74
C ASN A 349 31.65 -23.85 -8.65
N GLU A 350 31.54 -25.14 -8.98
CA GLU A 350 32.40 -25.82 -9.94
C GLU A 350 32.31 -25.17 -11.32
N LEU A 351 31.09 -24.93 -11.83
CA LEU A 351 30.87 -24.28 -13.12
C LEU A 351 31.37 -22.84 -13.14
N LYS A 352 31.19 -22.09 -12.05
CA LYS A 352 31.77 -20.74 -11.91
C LYS A 352 33.28 -20.76 -11.90
N ASN A 353 33.89 -21.69 -11.18
CA ASN A 353 35.35 -21.83 -11.13
C ASN A 353 35.90 -22.24 -12.49
N TRP A 354 35.24 -23.15 -13.19
CA TRP A 354 35.58 -23.53 -14.55
C TRP A 354 35.57 -22.34 -15.51
N ILE A 355 34.54 -21.48 -15.47
CA ILE A 355 34.51 -20.24 -16.26
C ILE A 355 35.62 -19.28 -15.84
N ASN A 356 35.87 -19.14 -14.54
CA ASN A 356 36.93 -18.27 -14.02
C ASN A 356 38.32 -18.74 -14.47
N ASP A 357 38.56 -20.04 -14.55
CA ASP A 357 39.82 -20.61 -15.02
C ASP A 357 40.04 -20.38 -16.52
N LEU A 358 38.95 -20.32 -17.29
CA LEU A 358 38.95 -19.93 -18.71
C LEU A 358 38.96 -18.42 -18.93
N SER A 359 38.97 -17.63 -17.86
CA SER A 359 38.98 -16.17 -17.91
C SER A 359 40.35 -15.61 -17.50
N PRO A 360 40.83 -14.54 -18.16
CA PRO A 360 42.07 -13.89 -17.78
C PRO A 360 41.97 -13.30 -16.37
N LYS A 361 43.02 -13.45 -15.57
CA LYS A 361 43.07 -12.91 -14.20
C LYS A 361 43.38 -11.43 -14.23
N ALA A 362 42.91 -10.67 -13.24
CA ALA A 362 43.00 -9.21 -13.22
C ALA A 362 44.43 -8.63 -13.39
N HIS A 363 45.47 -9.40 -13.06
CA HIS A 363 46.87 -9.01 -13.23
C HIS A 363 47.41 -9.26 -14.64
N GLU A 364 46.81 -10.17 -15.41
CA GLU A 364 47.14 -10.50 -16.80
C GLU A 364 46.51 -9.50 -17.78
N ILE A 365 45.46 -8.78 -17.35
CA ILE A 365 44.74 -7.77 -18.14
C ILE A 365 45.42 -6.38 -18.04
N ASN A 366 46.46 -6.21 -17.22
CA ASN A 366 47.28 -5.00 -17.20
C ASN A 366 48.19 -4.96 -18.43
N LEU A 367 47.57 -4.68 -19.58
CA LEU A 367 48.28 -4.05 -20.68
C LEU A 367 48.77 -2.71 -20.16
N ASN A 368 50.09 -2.55 -20.05
CA ASN A 368 50.72 -1.25 -19.89
C ASN A 368 50.27 -0.36 -21.07
N VAL A 369 49.22 0.42 -20.85
CA VAL A 369 48.78 1.54 -21.68
C VAL A 369 48.85 2.79 -20.83
#